data_AF-A0A251XGJ3-F1
#
_entry.id   AF-A0A251XGJ3-F1
#
_cell.length_a   1.000
_cell.length_b   1.000
_cell.length_c   1.000
_cell.angle_alpha   90.00
_cell.angle_beta   90.00
_cell.angle_gamma   90.00
#
_symmetry.space_group_name_H-M   'P 1'
#
loop_
_entity.id
_entity.type
_entity.pdbx_description
1 polymer ?
#
loop_
_entity_poly.entity_id
_entity_poly.type
_entity_poly.pdbx_seq_one_letter_code
_entity_poly.pdbx_strand_id
1 'polypeptide(L)'
;MQGIACAFRSSDGTAVEIDVAQPVAAELQSRRDAAILLADPIAGYPSGVEAYFELEDAIGVSTIYSSKHMIVMRSAAFYEPGDHADLGNAVLKTVGG
;
A
#
# COMPACT_ATOMS: atom_id res chain seq x y z
N MET A 1 11.30 0.38 -14.18
CA MET A 1 10.71 0.78 -12.89
C MET A 1 11.76 0.49 -11.82
N GLN A 2 11.95 1.38 -10.86
CA GLN A 2 12.82 1.14 -9.70
C GLN A 2 11.93 0.95 -8.47
N GLY A 3 12.34 0.07 -7.56
CA GLY A 3 11.60 -0.19 -6.34
C GLY A 3 12.44 -0.89 -5.30
N ILE A 4 11.91 -0.92 -4.08
CA ILE A 4 12.50 -1.58 -2.92
C ILE A 4 11.41 -2.49 -2.34
N ALA A 5 11.76 -3.74 -2.12
CA ALA A 5 10.92 -4.73 -1.43
C ALA A 5 11.56 -5.04 -0.08
N CYS A 6 10.78 -4.91 0.98
CA CYS A 6 11.18 -5.22 2.34
C CYS A 6 10.15 -6.17 2.95
N ALA A 7 10.62 -7.19 3.66
CA ALA A 7 9.75 -8.06 4.45
C ALA A 7 10.30 -8.13 5.88
N PHE A 8 9.39 -8.11 6.85
CA PHE A 8 9.75 -8.32 8.25
C PHE A 8 8.79 -9.31 8.89
N ARG A 9 9.28 -9.99 9.93
CA ARG A 9 8.53 -10.95 10.71
C ARG A 9 8.59 -10.56 12.19
N SER A 10 7.42 -10.41 12.80
CA SER A 10 7.28 -10.22 14.25
C SER A 10 7.66 -11.51 15.00
N SER A 11 7.96 -11.38 16.29
CA SER A 11 8.26 -12.52 17.16
C SER A 11 7.10 -13.51 17.30
N ASP A 12 5.87 -13.05 17.09
CA ASP A 12 4.65 -13.88 17.04
C ASP A 12 4.46 -14.64 15.72
N GLY A 13 5.37 -14.44 14.75
CA GLY A 13 5.33 -15.09 13.44
C GLY A 13 4.59 -14.30 12.36
N THR A 14 3.94 -13.17 12.70
CA THR A 14 3.27 -12.28 11.73
C THR A 14 4.29 -11.79 10.71
N ALA A 15 4.02 -12.01 9.42
CA ALA A 15 4.84 -11.53 8.33
C ALA A 15 4.15 -10.36 7.64
N VAL A 16 4.91 -9.30 7.38
CA VAL A 16 4.45 -8.14 6.62
C VAL A 16 5.46 -7.87 5.51
N GLU A 17 4.94 -7.75 4.30
CA GLU A 17 5.70 -7.39 3.11
C GLU A 17 5.32 -5.96 2.71
N ILE A 18 6.32 -5.18 2.30
CA ILE A 18 6.18 -3.81 1.83
C ILE A 18 7.01 -3.65 0.56
N ASP A 19 6.32 -3.35 -0.54
CA ASP A 19 6.91 -3.02 -1.82
C ASP A 19 6.69 -1.55 -2.12
N VAL A 20 7.77 -0.80 -2.35
CA VAL A 20 7.71 0.59 -2.80
C VAL A 20 8.23 0.67 -4.22
N ALA A 21 7.40 1.14 -5.13
CA ALA A 21 7.77 1.41 -6.51
C ALA A 21 7.68 2.90 -6.83
N GLN A 22 8.51 3.34 -7.79
CA GLN A 22 8.39 4.64 -8.46
C GLN A 22 8.09 4.42 -9.95
N PRO A 23 6.83 4.15 -10.34
CA PRO A 23 6.41 4.15 -11.73
C PRO A 23 6.57 5.54 -12.36
N VAL A 24 6.62 5.58 -13.70
CA VAL A 24 6.45 6.85 -14.42
C VAL A 24 5.03 7.38 -14.22
N ALA A 25 4.83 8.70 -14.28
CA ALA A 25 3.55 9.34 -13.90
C ALA A 25 2.32 8.76 -14.62
N ALA A 26 2.43 8.47 -15.93
CA ALA A 26 1.33 7.89 -16.70
C ALA A 26 0.92 6.48 -16.20
N GLU A 27 1.90 5.67 -15.81
CA GLU A 27 1.68 4.33 -15.27
C GLU A 27 1.09 4.41 -13.85
N LEU A 28 1.59 5.33 -13.03
CA LEU A 28 1.06 5.54 -11.68
C LEU A 28 -0.41 5.94 -11.70
N GLN A 29 -0.77 6.86 -12.60
CA GLN A 29 -2.16 7.28 -12.79
C GLN A 29 -3.03 6.12 -13.27
N SER A 30 -2.58 5.40 -14.32
CA SER A 30 -3.35 4.28 -14.87
C SER A 30 -3.64 3.18 -13.83
N ARG A 31 -2.68 2.90 -12.94
CA ARG A 31 -2.86 1.91 -11.87
C ARG A 31 -3.83 2.38 -10.80
N ARG A 32 -3.74 3.66 -10.42
CA ARG A 32 -4.67 4.27 -9.49
C ARG A 32 -6.10 4.24 -10.02
N ASP A 33 -6.29 4.65 -11.28
CA ASP A 33 -7.59 4.64 -11.94
C ASP A 33 -8.19 3.23 -12.00
N ALA A 34 -7.36 2.22 -12.22
CA ALA A 34 -7.79 0.82 -12.18
C ALA A 34 -8.19 0.37 -10.76
N ALA A 35 -7.42 0.77 -9.73
CA ALA A 35 -7.69 0.41 -8.34
C ALA A 35 -9.05 0.95 -7.85
N ILE A 36 -9.45 2.15 -8.29
CA ILE A 36 -10.77 2.74 -7.98
C ILE A 36 -11.92 1.81 -8.37
N LEU A 37 -11.76 1.01 -9.42
CA LEU A 37 -12.80 0.13 -9.94
C LEU A 37 -12.80 -1.26 -9.29
N LEU A 38 -11.72 -1.64 -8.60
CA LEU A 38 -11.46 -3.02 -8.21
C LEU A 38 -11.33 -3.21 -6.69
N ALA A 39 -10.97 -2.18 -5.95
CA ALA A 39 -10.60 -2.28 -4.54
C ALA A 39 -11.31 -1.22 -3.69
N ASP A 40 -11.44 -1.50 -2.39
CA ASP A 40 -12.18 -0.66 -1.46
C ASP A 40 -11.35 0.54 -1.03
N PRO A 41 -11.85 1.78 -1.13
CA PRO A 41 -11.09 2.97 -0.77
C PRO A 41 -10.87 3.05 0.75
N ILE A 42 -9.68 3.52 1.13
CA ILE A 42 -9.26 3.63 2.52
C ILE A 42 -9.17 5.10 2.92
N ALA A 43 -9.87 5.47 3.99
CA ALA A 43 -9.78 6.80 4.59
C ALA A 43 -8.58 6.92 5.56
N GLY A 44 -8.17 8.14 5.87
CA GLY A 44 -7.14 8.41 6.89
C GLY A 44 -5.74 8.70 6.36
N TYR A 45 -5.54 8.67 5.04
CA TYR A 45 -4.30 9.14 4.40
C TYR A 45 -4.30 10.66 4.16
N PRO A 46 -3.11 11.31 4.07
CA PRO A 46 -2.99 12.73 3.81
C PRO A 46 -3.64 13.16 2.48
N SER A 47 -3.90 14.46 2.33
CA SER A 47 -4.42 15.01 1.08
C SER A 47 -3.50 14.71 -0.11
N GLY A 48 -4.09 14.26 -1.22
CA GLY A 48 -3.36 13.86 -2.43
C GLY A 48 -2.78 12.44 -2.39
N VAL A 49 -3.02 11.70 -1.30
CA VAL A 49 -2.75 10.27 -1.18
C VAL A 49 -4.05 9.51 -1.24
N GLU A 50 -4.09 8.51 -2.10
CA GLU A 50 -5.22 7.59 -2.24
C GLU A 50 -4.74 6.19 -1.88
N ALA A 51 -5.57 5.43 -1.17
CA ALA A 51 -5.24 4.06 -0.83
C ALA A 51 -6.46 3.17 -1.02
N TYR A 52 -6.19 1.91 -1.37
CA TYR A 52 -7.20 0.91 -1.65
C TYR A 52 -6.83 -0.40 -0.97
N PHE A 53 -7.85 -1.12 -0.52
CA PHE A 53 -7.74 -2.39 0.18
C PHE A 53 -8.43 -3.49 -0.61
N GLU A 54 -7.80 -4.66 -0.64
CA GLU A 54 -8.38 -5.88 -1.19
C GLU A 54 -7.91 -7.10 -0.40
N LEU A 55 -8.66 -8.20 -0.51
CA LEU A 55 -8.26 -9.51 0.00
C LEU A 55 -7.84 -10.39 -1.19
N GLU A 56 -6.55 -10.71 -1.28
CA GLU A 56 -6.00 -11.67 -2.24
C GLU A 56 -5.75 -13.00 -1.50
N ASP A 57 -6.49 -14.08 -1.82
CA ASP A 57 -6.30 -15.40 -1.21
C ASP A 57 -6.23 -15.40 0.35
N ALA A 58 -7.10 -14.60 0.98
CA ALA A 58 -7.15 -14.35 2.42
C ALA A 58 -5.94 -13.61 3.02
N ILE A 59 -5.15 -12.94 2.19
CA ILE A 59 -4.12 -11.96 2.58
C ILE A 59 -4.67 -10.56 2.31
N GLY A 60 -4.64 -9.69 3.32
CA GLY A 60 -4.97 -8.28 3.11
C GLY A 60 -3.86 -7.56 2.38
N VAL A 61 -4.26 -6.85 1.33
CA VAL A 61 -3.37 -6.12 0.43
C VAL A 61 -3.82 -4.67 0.44
N SER A 62 -2.89 -3.79 0.81
CA SER A 62 -3.09 -2.35 0.76
C SER A 62 -2.24 -1.78 -0.34
N THR A 63 -2.84 -1.04 -1.26
CA THR A 63 -2.11 -0.28 -2.27
C THR A 63 -2.33 1.20 -2.05
N ILE A 64 -1.25 1.92 -1.78
CA ILE A 64 -1.21 3.36 -1.52
C ILE A 64 -0.53 4.06 -2.69
N TYR A 65 -1.17 5.11 -3.19
CA TYR A 65 -0.70 5.96 -4.27
C TYR A 65 -0.46 7.37 -3.74
N SER A 66 0.81 7.80 -3.75
CA SER A 66 1.18 9.21 -3.57
C SER A 66 1.45 9.90 -4.91
N SER A 67 2.00 11.12 -4.89
CA SER A 67 2.38 11.82 -6.13
C SER A 67 3.47 11.11 -6.94
N LYS A 68 4.32 10.30 -6.29
CA LYS A 68 5.50 9.67 -6.92
C LYS A 68 5.63 8.18 -6.65
N HIS A 69 4.98 7.67 -5.61
CA HIS A 69 5.18 6.32 -5.15
C HIS A 69 3.89 5.52 -5.22
N MET A 70 4.05 4.24 -5.54
CA MET A 70 3.07 3.19 -5.27
C MET A 70 3.65 2.32 -4.17
N ILE A 71 2.94 2.18 -3.06
CA ILE A 71 3.33 1.33 -1.93
C ILE A 71 2.32 0.20 -1.86
N VAL A 72 2.78 -1.04 -1.91
CA VAL A 72 1.94 -2.22 -1.71
C VAL A 72 2.36 -2.86 -0.39
N MET A 73 1.41 -3.12 0.49
CA MET A 73 1.65 -3.83 1.75
C MET A 73 0.78 -5.07 1.80
N ARG A 74 1.37 -6.19 2.22
CA ARG A 74 0.68 -7.48 2.31
C ARG A 74 0.89 -8.11 3.67
N SER A 75 -0.19 -8.61 4.27
CA SER A 75 -0.12 -9.41 5.49
C SER A 75 -1.39 -10.21 5.72
N ALA A 76 -1.26 -11.42 6.24
CA ALA A 76 -2.39 -12.20 6.75
C ALA A 76 -3.03 -11.56 8.00
N ALA A 77 -2.36 -10.57 8.61
CA ALA A 77 -2.85 -9.80 9.75
C ALA A 77 -3.62 -8.54 9.34
N PHE A 78 -3.72 -8.22 8.05
CA PHE A 78 -4.58 -7.14 7.57
C PHE A 78 -5.94 -7.74 7.20
N TYR A 79 -6.91 -7.60 8.10
CA TYR A 79 -8.27 -8.09 7.93
C TYR A 79 -9.21 -6.98 7.45
N GLU A 80 -8.93 -5.75 7.85
CA GLU A 80 -9.71 -4.57 7.53
C GLU A 80 -8.84 -3.46 6.90
N PRO A 81 -9.42 -2.57 6.08
CA PRO A 81 -8.70 -1.43 5.49
C PRO A 81 -7.96 -0.53 6.49
N GLY A 82 -8.38 -0.53 7.76
CA GLY A 82 -7.74 0.26 8.81
C GLY A 82 -6.44 -0.34 9.36
N ASP A 83 -6.25 -1.65 9.26
CA ASP A 83 -5.22 -2.39 10.02
C ASP A 83 -3.79 -1.98 9.67
N HIS A 84 -3.59 -1.59 8.41
CA HIS A 84 -2.27 -1.21 7.91
C HIS A 84 -2.04 0.31 7.93
N ALA A 85 -3.01 1.13 8.35
CA ALA A 85 -2.99 2.58 8.13
C ALA A 85 -1.81 3.28 8.81
N ASP A 86 -1.48 2.90 10.06
CA ASP A 86 -0.35 3.47 10.79
C ASP A 86 0.99 3.13 10.11
N LEU A 87 1.14 1.88 9.66
CA LEU A 87 2.33 1.42 8.94
C LEU A 87 2.43 2.11 7.57
N GLY A 88 1.34 2.21 6.82
CA GLY A 88 1.28 2.88 5.53
C GLY A 88 1.69 4.35 5.63
N ASN A 89 1.18 5.06 6.64
CA ASN A 89 1.58 6.44 6.93
C ASN A 89 3.07 6.56 7.29
N ALA A 90 3.62 5.60 8.04
CA ALA A 90 5.05 5.57 8.36
C ALA A 90 5.93 5.34 7.12
N VAL A 91 5.52 4.46 6.20
CA VAL A 91 6.21 4.22 4.94
C VAL A 91 6.16 5.46 4.05
N LEU A 92 4.97 6.05 3.87
CA LEU A 92 4.78 7.30 3.12
C LEU A 92 5.73 8.40 3.59
N LYS A 93 5.77 8.64 4.90
CA LYS A 93 6.65 9.64 5.52
C LYS A 93 8.13 9.34 5.22
N THR A 94 8.51 8.07 5.20
CA THR A 94 9.90 7.64 4.95
C THR A 94 10.31 7.84 3.50
N VAL A 95 9.41 7.59 2.55
CA VAL A 95 9.69 7.70 1.10
C VAL A 95 9.47 9.12 0.56
N GLY A 96 9.07 10.07 1.41
CA GLY A 96 8.80 11.46 1.03
C GLY A 96 7.52 11.62 0.20
N GLY A 97 6.51 10.81 0.52
CA GLY A 97 5.15 10.88 -0.02
C GLY A 97 4.26 11.86 0.72
#